data_AF-A0A2Z5QWJ0-F1
#
_entry.id   AF-A0A2Z5QWJ0-F1
#
_cell.length_a   1.000
_cell.length_b   1.000
_cell.length_c   1.000
_cell.angle_alpha   90.00
_cell.angle_beta   90.00
_cell.angle_gamma   90.00
#
_symmetry.space_group_name_H-M   'P 1'
#
loop_
_entity.id
_entity.type
_entity.pdbx_description
1 polymer ?
#
loop_
_entity_poly.entity_id
_entity_poly.type
_entity_poly.pdbx_seq_one_letter_code
_entity_poly.pdbx_strand_id
1 'polypeptide(L)'
;MICPDCYRDVTGHSRPQRARTSNNPNITYTLIGINVVVYLLQWIIPNYWVYNEFAYKADWVAYSHEYYRAITSGFLHSQNDPSHLLLNMVSLYLFGAAIEK
;
A
#
# COMPACT_ATOMS: atom_id res chain seq x y z
N MET A 1 21.52 47.77 -17.01
CA MET A 1 21.38 46.92 -18.21
C MET A 1 21.79 45.51 -17.81
N ILE A 2 21.00 44.49 -18.15
CA ILE A 2 21.29 43.10 -17.74
C ILE A 2 22.32 42.51 -18.71
N CYS A 3 23.33 41.77 -18.22
CA CYS A 3 24.39 41.20 -19.05
C CYS A 3 23.84 40.08 -19.97
N PRO A 4 24.46 39.86 -21.15
CA PRO A 4 24.01 38.84 -22.10
C PRO A 4 23.90 37.43 -21.48
N ASP A 5 24.80 37.08 -20.56
CA ASP A 5 24.80 35.78 -19.89
C ASP A 5 23.62 35.64 -18.90
N CYS A 6 23.33 36.68 -18.11
CA CYS A 6 22.14 36.70 -17.26
C CYS A 6 20.84 36.67 -18.08
N TYR A 7 20.80 37.28 -19.27
CA TYR A 7 19.61 37.23 -20.13
C TYR A 7 19.34 35.81 -20.65
N ARG A 8 20.39 35.02 -20.91
CA ARG A 8 20.28 33.61 -21.35
C ARG A 8 19.80 32.69 -20.23
N ASP A 9 20.15 32.96 -18.99
CA ASP A 9 19.67 32.18 -17.84
C ASP A 9 18.18 32.42 -17.56
N VAL A 10 17.70 33.66 -17.74
CA VAL A 10 16.26 33.99 -17.56
C VAL A 10 15.41 33.49 -18.73
N THR A 11 15.95 33.50 -19.96
CA THR A 11 15.24 33.02 -21.16
C THR A 11 15.48 31.53 -21.46
N GLY A 12 16.43 30.92 -20.75
CA GLY A 12 16.74 29.50 -20.82
C GLY A 12 15.50 28.71 -20.49
N HIS A 13 14.96 28.02 -21.51
CA HIS A 13 13.78 27.20 -21.35
C HIS A 13 14.12 26.05 -20.41
N SER A 14 13.80 26.23 -19.13
CA SER A 14 13.75 25.14 -18.17
C SER A 14 12.74 24.14 -18.70
N ARG A 15 13.21 23.05 -19.30
CA ARG A 15 12.33 21.97 -19.74
C ARG A 15 11.56 21.51 -18.50
N PRO A 16 10.21 21.58 -18.48
CA PRO A 16 9.47 21.04 -17.35
C PRO A 16 9.85 19.57 -17.24
N GLN A 17 10.49 19.22 -16.12
CA GLN A 17 10.82 17.84 -15.84
C GLN A 17 9.48 17.17 -15.54
N ARG A 18 8.88 16.58 -16.58
CA ARG A 18 7.63 15.84 -16.45
C ARG A 18 7.90 14.75 -15.42
N ALA A 19 7.27 14.85 -14.26
CA ALA A 19 7.24 13.76 -13.30
C ALA A 19 6.85 12.50 -14.09
N ARG A 20 7.63 11.43 -13.95
CA ARG A 20 7.27 10.13 -14.54
C ARG A 20 6.03 9.65 -13.79
N THR A 21 4.85 10.07 -14.24
CA THR A 21 3.59 9.46 -13.82
C THR A 21 3.61 8.05 -14.40
N SER A 22 3.93 7.09 -13.55
CA SER A 22 3.73 5.68 -13.88
C SER A 22 2.24 5.49 -14.06
N ASN A 23 1.79 5.29 -15.30
CA ASN A 23 0.36 5.03 -15.56
C ASN A 23 -0.12 3.70 -14.93
N ASN A 24 0.81 2.87 -14.44
CA ASN A 24 0.53 1.57 -13.85
C ASN A 24 0.76 1.64 -12.33
N PRO A 25 -0.30 1.54 -11.52
CA PRO A 25 -0.21 1.55 -10.07
C PRO A 25 0.23 0.17 -9.54
N ASN A 26 1.50 -0.17 -9.77
CA ASN A 26 2.08 -1.48 -9.47
C ASN A 26 2.06 -1.80 -7.96
N ILE A 27 2.28 -0.82 -7.09
CA ILE A 27 2.25 -0.99 -5.63
C ILE A 27 0.83 -1.28 -5.19
N THR A 28 -0.15 -0.55 -5.72
CA THR A 28 -1.56 -0.78 -5.45
C THR A 28 -1.97 -2.20 -5.80
N TYR A 29 -1.62 -2.68 -7.00
CA TYR A 29 -1.89 -4.06 -7.40
C TYR A 29 -1.16 -5.10 -6.54
N THR A 30 0.07 -4.80 -6.14
CA THR A 30 0.84 -5.69 -5.25
C THR A 30 0.15 -5.82 -3.89
N LEU A 31 -0.30 -4.72 -3.30
CA LEU A 31 -1.02 -4.72 -2.02
C LEU A 31 -2.36 -5.46 -2.13
N ILE A 32 -3.11 -5.27 -3.23
CA ILE A 32 -4.33 -6.05 -3.49
C ILE A 32 -4.00 -7.54 -3.56
N GLY A 33 -2.97 -7.91 -4.31
CA GLY A 33 -2.52 -9.30 -4.42
C GLY A 33 -2.16 -9.93 -3.08
N ILE A 34 -1.41 -9.21 -2.23
CA ILE A 34 -1.05 -9.68 -0.88
C ILE A 34 -2.32 -9.91 -0.04
N ASN A 35 -3.26 -8.97 -0.03
CA ASN A 35 -4.51 -9.12 0.72
C ASN A 35 -5.30 -10.35 0.30
N VAL A 36 -5.42 -10.60 -1.02
CA VAL A 36 -6.11 -11.78 -1.55
C VAL A 36 -5.37 -13.07 -1.16
N VAL A 37 -4.04 -13.10 -1.26
CA VAL A 37 -3.25 -14.28 -0.88
C VAL A 37 -3.39 -14.58 0.62
N VAL A 38 -3.26 -13.58 1.48
CA VAL A 38 -3.45 -13.75 2.93
C VAL A 38 -4.86 -14.24 3.22
N TYR A 39 -5.88 -13.69 2.56
CA TYR A 39 -7.26 -14.14 2.73
C TYR A 39 -7.45 -15.62 2.35
N LEU A 40 -6.86 -16.06 1.24
CA LEU A 40 -6.89 -17.47 0.83
C LEU A 40 -6.16 -18.37 1.83
N LEU A 41 -5.02 -17.92 2.37
CA LEU A 41 -4.29 -18.67 3.40
C LEU A 41 -5.14 -18.84 4.67
N GLN A 42 -5.93 -17.85 5.05
CA GLN A 42 -6.87 -17.96 6.18
C GLN A 42 -7.94 -19.04 5.96
N TRP A 43 -8.29 -19.37 4.72
CA TRP A 43 -9.26 -20.41 4.40
C TRP A 43 -8.63 -21.81 4.32
N ILE A 44 -7.40 -21.88 3.81
CA ILE A 44 -6.68 -23.14 3.61
C ILE A 44 -6.13 -23.69 4.94
N ILE A 45 -5.62 -22.80 5.80
CA ILE A 45 -4.96 -23.20 7.04
C ILE A 45 -6.01 -23.28 8.17
N PRO A 46 -6.25 -24.47 8.76
CA PRO A 46 -7.26 -24.65 9.79
C PRO A 46 -6.84 -24.03 11.14
N ASN A 47 -7.78 -24.04 12.10
CA ASN A 47 -7.56 -23.58 13.49
C ASN A 47 -7.28 -22.08 13.66
N TYR A 48 -7.71 -21.25 12.71
CA TYR A 48 -7.48 -19.80 12.75
C TYR A 48 -5.99 -19.45 12.92
N TRP A 49 -5.07 -20.30 12.47
CA TRP A 49 -3.63 -20.12 12.72
C TRP A 49 -3.12 -18.80 12.15
N VAL A 50 -3.47 -18.50 10.89
CA VAL A 50 -3.09 -17.26 10.20
C VAL A 50 -3.60 -16.04 10.95
N TYR A 51 -4.86 -16.08 11.40
CA TYR A 51 -5.44 -15.02 12.22
C TYR A 51 -4.67 -14.88 13.54
N ASN A 52 -4.42 -15.98 14.24
CA ASN A 52 -3.74 -15.97 15.54
C ASN A 52 -2.31 -15.42 15.46
N GLU A 53 -1.62 -15.63 14.35
CA GLU A 53 -0.24 -15.21 14.16
C GLU A 53 -0.10 -13.78 13.63
N PHE A 54 -1.02 -13.32 12.79
CA PHE A 54 -0.93 -11.98 12.21
C PHE A 54 -1.81 -10.94 12.90
N ALA A 55 -2.79 -11.35 13.71
CA ALA A 55 -3.67 -10.41 14.41
C ALA A 55 -2.89 -9.60 15.44
N TYR A 56 -3.33 -8.35 15.60
CA TYR A 56 -2.77 -7.45 16.58
C TYR A 56 -3.14 -7.93 18.00
N LYS A 57 -2.12 -8.28 18.78
CA LYS A 57 -2.24 -8.69 20.19
C LYS A 57 -1.35 -7.80 21.02
N ALA A 58 -1.94 -6.83 21.73
CA ALA A 58 -1.22 -5.80 22.46
C ALA A 58 -0.19 -6.38 23.45
N ASP A 59 -0.58 -7.42 24.18
CA ASP A 59 0.32 -8.09 25.14
C ASP A 59 1.54 -8.71 24.45
N TRP A 60 1.36 -9.30 23.27
CA TRP A 60 2.45 -9.95 22.53
C TRP A 60 3.40 -8.92 21.92
N VAL A 61 2.86 -7.79 21.47
CA VAL A 61 3.67 -6.66 21.00
C VAL A 61 4.47 -6.05 22.14
N ALA A 62 3.84 -5.89 23.32
CA ALA A 62 4.45 -5.25 24.48
C ALA A 62 5.50 -6.14 25.18
N TYR A 63 5.23 -7.43 25.33
CA TYR A 63 6.05 -8.34 26.15
C TYR A 63 6.92 -9.29 25.32
N SER A 64 6.50 -9.65 24.10
CA SER A 64 7.24 -10.57 23.21
C SER A 64 7.93 -9.85 22.05
N HIS A 65 7.83 -8.51 21.97
CA HIS A 65 8.42 -7.68 20.92
C HIS A 65 7.96 -8.05 19.49
N GLU A 66 6.73 -8.56 19.36
CA GLU A 66 6.17 -9.00 18.08
C GLU A 66 5.56 -7.83 17.29
N TYR A 67 6.37 -6.80 17.01
CA TYR A 67 5.93 -5.56 16.36
C TYR A 67 5.39 -5.76 14.94
N TYR A 68 5.78 -6.84 14.27
CA TYR A 68 5.27 -7.19 12.94
C TYR A 68 3.74 -7.29 12.92
N ARG A 69 3.12 -7.68 14.06
CA ARG A 69 1.67 -7.80 14.21
C ARG A 69 0.91 -6.51 13.93
N ALA A 70 1.53 -5.34 14.14
CA ALA A 70 0.91 -4.04 13.86
C ALA A 70 0.70 -3.81 12.35
N ILE A 71 1.59 -4.37 11.52
CA ILE A 71 1.52 -4.24 10.07
C ILE A 71 0.72 -5.40 9.49
N THR A 72 1.01 -6.63 9.92
CA THR A 72 0.38 -7.84 9.36
C THR A 72 -1.12 -7.90 9.65
N SER A 73 -1.58 -7.32 10.77
CA SER A 73 -3.01 -7.28 11.09
C SER A 73 -3.81 -6.50 10.05
N GLY A 74 -3.20 -5.54 9.35
CA GLY A 74 -3.85 -4.78 8.29
C GLY A 74 -4.21 -5.60 7.04
N PHE A 75 -3.61 -6.79 6.87
CA PHE A 75 -3.89 -7.68 5.74
C PHE A 75 -4.92 -8.77 6.07
N LEU A 76 -5.27 -8.93 7.34
CA LEU A 76 -6.28 -9.90 7.76
C LEU A 76 -7.68 -9.40 7.45
N HIS A 77 -8.53 -10.32 6.99
CA HIS A 77 -9.91 -10.03 6.61
C HIS A 77 -10.86 -11.09 7.18
N SER A 78 -12.10 -10.70 7.48
CA SER A 78 -13.11 -11.61 8.03
C SER A 78 -13.40 -12.78 7.07
N GLN A 79 -13.18 -14.02 7.50
CA GLN A 79 -13.50 -15.21 6.70
C GLN A 79 -15.02 -15.35 6.45
N ASN A 80 -15.83 -14.84 7.38
CA ASN A 80 -17.29 -14.98 7.33
C ASN A 80 -17.97 -13.91 6.46
N ASP A 81 -17.27 -12.83 6.13
CA ASP A 81 -17.81 -11.72 5.35
C ASP A 81 -16.84 -11.29 4.24
N PRO A 82 -16.92 -11.92 3.05
CA PRO A 82 -16.13 -11.54 1.89
C PRO A 82 -16.41 -10.11 1.38
N SER A 83 -17.56 -9.51 1.73
CA SER A 83 -17.90 -8.16 1.27
C SER A 83 -16.93 -7.11 1.83
N HIS A 84 -16.48 -7.30 3.08
CA HIS A 84 -15.48 -6.44 3.70
C HIS A 84 -14.15 -6.44 2.92
N LEU A 85 -13.69 -7.60 2.45
CA LEU A 85 -12.51 -7.71 1.59
C LEU A 85 -12.72 -6.97 0.26
N LEU A 86 -13.85 -7.20 -0.41
CA LEU A 86 -14.13 -6.58 -1.70
C LEU A 86 -14.17 -5.05 -1.62
N LEU A 87 -14.87 -4.50 -0.62
CA LEU A 87 -14.97 -3.05 -0.43
C LEU A 87 -13.60 -2.43 -0.10
N ASN A 88 -12.77 -3.14 0.68
CA ASN A 88 -11.41 -2.69 0.96
C ASN A 88 -10.56 -2.69 -0.32
N MET A 89 -10.62 -3.74 -1.14
CA MET A 89 -9.84 -3.80 -2.39
C MET A 89 -10.29 -2.73 -3.40
N VAL A 90 -11.60 -2.44 -3.50
CA VAL A 90 -12.12 -1.34 -4.31
C VAL A 90 -11.58 0.00 -3.80
N SER A 91 -11.63 0.23 -2.49
CA SER A 91 -11.13 1.47 -1.88
C SER A 91 -9.63 1.62 -2.08
N LEU A 92 -8.86 0.55 -1.87
CA LEU A 92 -7.42 0.51 -2.08
C LEU A 92 -7.07 0.79 -3.54
N TYR A 93 -7.81 0.23 -4.49
CA TYR A 93 -7.61 0.53 -5.91
C TYR A 93 -7.91 2.00 -6.23
N LEU A 94 -9.06 2.53 -5.81
CA LEU A 94 -9.47 3.89 -6.13
C LEU A 94 -8.53 4.94 -5.54
N PHE A 95 -8.22 4.84 -4.24
CA PHE A 95 -7.39 5.82 -3.55
C PHE A 95 -5.90 5.54 -3.74
N GLY A 96 -5.47 4.27 -3.68
CA GLY A 96 -4.07 3.89 -3.86
C GLY A 96 -3.57 4.21 -5.27
N ALA A 97 -4.34 3.85 -6.31
CA ALA A 97 -3.94 4.17 -7.67
C ALA A 97 -3.98 5.68 -7.96
N ALA A 98 -4.82 6.45 -7.26
CA ALA A 98 -4.85 7.90 -7.40
C ALA A 98 -3.64 8.59 -6.74
N ILE A 99 -3.10 8.03 -5.65
CA ILE A 99 -1.88 8.53 -4.99
C ILE A 99 -0.61 8.10 -5.75
N GLU A 100 -0.63 6.90 -6.34
CA GLU A 100 0.54 6.32 -7.01
C GLU A 100 0.80 6.89 -8.42
N LYS A 101 -0.23 7.46 -9.06
CA LYS A 101 -0.16 8.05 -10.41
C LYS A 101 0.23 9.52 -10.38
#